data_AF-D7EAD3-F1
#
_entry.id   AF-D7EAD3-F1
#
_cell.length_a   1.000
_cell.length_b   1.000
_cell.length_c   1.000
_cell.angle_alpha   90.00
_cell.angle_beta   90.00
_cell.angle_gamma   90.00
#
_symmetry.space_group_name_H-M   'P 1'
#
loop_
_entity.id
_entity.type
_entity.pdbx_description
1 polymer ?
#
loop_
_entity_poly.entity_id
_entity_poly.type
_entity_poly.pdbx_seq_one_letter_code
_entity_poly.pdbx_strand_id
1 'polypeptide(L)' 'MVLIEKTPEYELRFRINKDYLEQNNIEFNHISKVLNEINDEYLMLDSYRQGVWIPKWVVESEKVMINNDLDADDDTLK' A
#
# COMPACT_ATOMS: atom_id res chain seq x y z
N MET A 1 0.63 -0.54 7.94
CA MET A 1 0.93 -0.42 6.51
C MET A 1 -0.19 -1.09 5.75
N VAL A 2 -0.59 -0.49 4.65
CA VAL A 2 -1.67 -0.92 3.77
C VAL A 2 -1.04 -1.40 2.47
N LEU A 3 -1.34 -2.63 2.05
CA LEU A 3 -0.92 -3.12 0.74
C LEU A 3 -1.76 -2.46 -0.34
N ILE A 4 -1.12 -1.77 -1.28
CA ILE A 4 -1.78 -0.99 -2.34
C ILE A 4 -1.79 -1.74 -3.66
N GLU A 5 -0.65 -2.33 -3.98
CA GLU A 5 -0.46 -3.07 -5.21
C GLU A 5 0.46 -4.25 -4.94
N LYS A 6 0.11 -5.39 -5.54
CA LYS A 6 0.92 -6.59 -5.52
C LYS A 6 1.03 -7.14 -6.93
N THR A 7 2.26 -7.26 -7.38
CA THR A 7 2.65 -7.89 -8.65
C THR A 7 3.54 -9.10 -8.33
N PRO A 8 3.83 -9.97 -9.31
CA PRO A 8 4.84 -11.01 -9.12
C PRO A 8 6.24 -10.48 -8.79
N GLU A 9 6.56 -9.25 -9.21
CA GLU A 9 7.88 -8.64 -9.06
C GLU A 9 8.03 -7.77 -7.82
N TYR A 10 6.94 -7.20 -7.29
CA TYR A 10 6.99 -6.31 -6.14
C TYR A 10 5.65 -6.14 -5.40
N GLU A 11 5.75 -5.64 -4.17
CA GLU A 11 4.63 -5.10 -3.40
C GLU A 11 4.84 -3.60 -3.14
N LEU A 12 3.79 -2.80 -3.37
CA LEU A 12 3.72 -1.39 -2.98
C LEU A 12 2.88 -1.26 -1.72
N ARG A 13 3.47 -0.71 -0.66
CA ARG A 13 2.84 -0.56 0.65
C ARG A 13 2.85 0.89 1.07
N PHE A 14 1.71 1.38 1.56
CA PHE A 14 1.59 2.73 2.11
C PHE A 14 1.48 2.67 3.64
N ARG A 15 2.25 3.50 4.33
CA ARG A 15 1.99 3.86 5.73
C ARG A 15 1.39 5.26 5.72
N ILE A 16 0.16 5.36 6.19
CA ILE A 16 -0.57 6.63 6.31
C ILE A 16 -0.50 7.05 7.78
N ASN A 17 -0.29 8.35 8.02
CA ASN A 17 -0.27 8.92 9.37
C ASN A 17 -1.58 8.58 10.13
N LYS A 18 -1.45 7.97 11.31
CA LYS A 18 -2.60 7.49 12.10
C LYS A 18 -3.49 8.63 12.60
N ASP A 19 -2.90 9.74 13.04
CA ASP A 19 -3.64 10.88 13.57
C ASP A 19 -4.51 11.51 12.48
N TYR A 20 -4.02 11.57 11.25
CA TYR A 20 -4.80 12.02 10.10
C TYR A 20 -6.01 11.11 9.83
N LEU A 21 -5.82 9.79 9.90
CA LEU A 21 -6.91 8.82 9.71
C LEU A 21 -7.99 8.97 10.78
N GLU A 22 -7.59 9.10 12.05
CA GLU A 22 -8.52 9.26 13.18
C GLU A 22 -9.30 10.58 13.10
N GLN A 23 -8.64 11.69 12.76
CA GLN A 23 -9.30 12.99 12.61
C GLN A 23 -10.35 13.02 11.50
N ASN A 24 -10.15 12.22 10.44
CA ASN A 24 -11.06 12.13 9.31
C ASN A 24 -12.01 10.93 9.39
N ASN A 25 -11.98 10.15 10.47
CA ASN A 25 -12.79 8.94 10.66
C ASN A 25 -12.63 7.90 9.52
N ILE A 26 -11.39 7.76 9.02
CA ILE A 26 -11.06 6.86 7.91
C ILE A 26 -10.45 5.58 8.48
N GLU A 27 -11.10 4.45 8.23
CA GLU A 27 -10.56 3.13 8.53
C GLU A 27 -10.03 2.50 7.24
N PHE A 28 -8.76 2.11 7.24
CA PHE A 28 -8.15 1.38 6.15
C PHE A 28 -8.13 -0.12 6.43
N ASN A 29 -8.57 -0.90 5.45
CA ASN A 29 -8.27 -2.32 5.43
C ASN A 29 -6.75 -2.56 5.27
N HIS A 30 -6.29 -3.75 5.65
CA HIS A 30 -4.91 -4.17 5.47
C HIS A 30 -4.49 -4.23 3.98
N ILE A 31 -5.47 -4.37 3.08
CA ILE A 31 -5.33 -4.29 1.62
C ILE A 31 -6.27 -3.20 1.11
N SER A 32 -5.75 -2.28 0.32
CA SER A 32 -6.49 -1.19 -0.32
C SER A 32 -6.03 -1.03 -1.77
N LYS A 33 -6.56 -0.02 -2.46
CA LYS A 33 -6.19 0.33 -3.82
C LYS A 33 -6.24 1.83 -4.02
N VAL A 34 -5.25 2.39 -4.71
CA VAL A 34 -5.31 3.75 -5.26
C VAL A 34 -6.26 3.71 -6.47
N LEU A 35 -7.37 4.44 -6.38
CA LEU A 35 -8.35 4.56 -7.46
C LEU A 35 -7.97 5.68 -8.43
N ASN A 36 -7.41 6.76 -7.92
CA ASN A 36 -6.96 7.90 -8.70
C ASN A 36 -5.85 8.66 -7.97
N GLU A 37 -5.11 9.47 -8.71
CA GLU A 37 -4.04 10.32 -8.20
C GLU A 37 -4.11 11.66 -8.94
N ILE A 38 -4.19 12.77 -8.19
CA ILE A 38 -4.19 14.11 -8.76
C ILE A 38 -3.22 14.96 -7.93
N ASN A 39 -2.28 15.62 -8.61
CA ASN A 39 -1.28 16.51 -8.00
C ASN A 39 -0.59 15.88 -6.77
N ASP A 40 -1.00 16.30 -5.58
CA ASP A 40 -0.45 15.95 -4.28
C ASP A 40 -1.38 15.09 -3.43
N GLU A 41 -2.38 14.44 -4.02
CA GLU A 41 -3.36 13.60 -3.31
C GLU A 41 -3.63 12.25 -4.00
N TYR A 42 -3.97 11.25 -3.19
CA TYR A 42 -4.45 9.94 -3.61
C TYR A 42 -5.93 9.78 -3.26
N LEU A 43 -6.72 9.33 -4.22
CA LEU A 43 -8.04 8.77 -3.93
C LEU A 43 -7.90 7.27 -3.66
N MET A 44 -8.12 6.87 -2.41
CA MET A 44 -8.02 5.47 -2.00
C MET A 44 -9.41 4.84 -1.94
N LEU A 45 -9.50 3.53 -2.18
CA LEU A 45 -10.78 2.82 -2.16
C LEU A 45 -11.53 2.98 -0.82
N ASP A 46 -10.82 2.90 0.31
CA ASP A 46 -11.41 3.00 1.64
C ASP A 46 -11.87 4.44 1.97
N SER A 47 -11.17 5.45 1.48
CA SER A 47 -11.51 6.86 1.70
C SER A 47 -12.55 7.38 0.69
N TYR A 48 -12.70 6.73 -0.46
CA TYR A 48 -13.61 7.14 -1.54
C TYR A 48 -15.08 7.21 -1.09
N ARG A 49 -15.54 6.24 -0.29
CA ARG A 49 -16.92 6.22 0.22
C ARG A 49 -17.25 7.41 1.11
N GLN A 50 -16.23 8.00 1.72
CA GLN A 50 -16.35 9.18 2.58
C GLN A 50 -16.05 10.48 1.81
N GLY A 51 -15.68 10.40 0.53
CA GLY A 51 -15.32 11.56 -0.30
C GLY A 51 -13.98 12.21 0.09
N VAL A 52 -13.10 11.50 0.81
CA VAL A 52 -11.83 12.05 1.29
C VAL A 52 -10.69 11.62 0.37
N TRP A 53 -9.89 12.61 -0.05
CA TRP A 53 -8.62 12.42 -0.72
C TRP A 53 -7.50 12.44 0.31
N ILE A 54 -6.54 11.52 0.18
CA ILE A 54 -5.44 11.36 1.12
C ILE A 54 -4.22 12.13 0.58
N PRO A 55 -3.76 13.18 1.28
CA PRO A 55 -2.60 13.93 0.83
C PRO A 55 -1.32 13.09 0.82
N LYS A 56 -0.47 13.25 -0.19
CA LYS A 56 0.80 12.52 -0.31
C LYS A 56 1.75 12.77 0.86
N TRP A 57 1.70 13.94 1.47
CA TRP A 57 2.56 14.28 2.61
C TRP A 57 2.22 13.51 3.90
N VAL A 58 1.02 12.92 4.01
CA VAL A 58 0.70 11.99 5.12
C VAL A 58 1.07 10.54 4.81
N VAL A 59 1.58 10.26 3.61
CA VAL A 59 1.86 8.90 3.12
C VAL A 59 3.36 8.67 3.00
N GLU A 60 3.86 7.69 3.74
CA GLU A 60 5.14 7.05 3.47
C GLU A 60 4.91 5.85 2.55
N SER A 61 5.58 5.81 1.41
CA SER A 61 5.50 4.68 0.47
C SER A 61 6.73 3.80 0.54
N GLU A 62 6.53 2.49 0.56
CA GLU A 62 7.58 1.48 0.51
C GLU A 62 7.31 0.53 -0.68
N LYS A 63 8.31 0.33 -1.55
CA LYS A 63 8.26 -0.65 -2.63
C LYS A 63 9.23 -1.79 -2.30
N VAL A 64 8.69 -3.00 -2.12
CA VAL A 64 9.44 -4.21 -1.76
C VAL A 64 9.54 -5.10 -2.99
N MET A 65 10.77 -5.39 -3.44
CA MET A 65 10.99 -6.32 -4.56
C MET A 65 10.83 -7.77 -4.10
N ILE A 66 10.13 -8.58 -4.89
CA ILE A 66 9.96 -10.02 -4.67
C ILE A 66 11.03 -10.74 -5.51
N ASN A 67 12.02 -11.35 -4.86
CA ASN A 67 12.97 -12.22 -5.54
C ASN A 67 12.45 -13.67 -5.47
N ASN A 68 12.06 -14.22 -6.63
CA ASN A 68 11.58 -15.60 -6.73
C ASN A 68 12.72 -16.65 -6.85
N ASP A 69 13.99 -16.22 -6.80
CA ASP A 69 15.15 -17.08 -7.03
C ASP A 69 15.63 -17.86 -5.79
N LEU A 70 14.87 -17.85 -4.68
CA LEU A 70 15.32 -18.44 -3.40
C LEU A 70 14.77 -19.85 -3.08
N ASP A 71 13.98 -20.47 -3.96
CA ASP A 71 13.39 -21.79 -3.71
C ASP A 71 14.02 -22.95 -4.51
N ALA A 72 15.20 -22.76 -5.11
CA ALA A 72 15.80 -23.74 -6.02
C ALA A 72 17.13 -24.37 -5.55
N ASP A 73 17.47 -24.38 -4.26
CA ASP A 73 18.76 -24.92 -3.78
C ASP A 73 18.71 -25.62 -2.40
N ASP A 74 17.74 -26.53 -2.16
CA ASP A 74 17.91 -27.50 -1.05
C ASP A 74 17.32 -28.90 -1.31
N ASP A 75 17.40 -29.40 -2.56
CA ASP A 75 17.07 -30.82 -2.83
C ASP A 75 18.14 -31.54 -3.67
N THR A 76 19.42 -31.24 -3.39
CA THR A 76 20.53 -32.04 -3.90
C THR A 76 21.65 -32.21 -2.88
N LEU A 77 21.40 -32.99 -1.83
CA LEU A 77 22.44 -33.83 -1.24
C LEU A 77 21.95 -35.28 -1.18
N LYS A 78 22.44 -36.04 -2.17
CA LYS A 78 22.37 -37.50 -2.27
C LYS A 78 23.12 -38.19 -1.14
#